data_AF-A0A9Q3HML6-F1
#
_entry.id   AF-A0A9Q3HML6-F1
#
_cell.length_a   1.000
_cell.length_b   1.000
_cell.length_c   1.000
_cell.angle_alpha   90.00
_cell.angle_beta   90.00
_cell.angle_gamma   90.00
#
_symmetry.space_group_name_H-M   'P 1'
#
loop_
_entity.id
_entity.type
_entity.pdbx_description
1 polymer ?
#
loop_
_entity_poly.entity_id
_entity_poly.type
_entity_poly.pdbx_seq_one_letter_code
_entity_poly.pdbx_strand_id
1 'polypeptide(L)'
;MLKLATEGEFQTLELLWKHVHNVSRAQGYTVSTLGSNVTHNQIGIGFDKSGTPNPNKSSSKKVTSRKLDCPFTLYARKYAKKTTFTLKVKNNEHSHDATKIIMDHPAFRNLNEQETSQIAQIPESLLLPRQIKAKLCRRRESERPVMLQDI
;
A
#
# COMPACT_ATOMS: atom_id res chain seq x y z
N MET A 1 -6.84 9.55 17.39
CA MET A 1 -7.37 8.92 16.15
C MET A 1 -6.95 9.76 14.96
N LEU A 2 -6.05 9.25 14.12
CA LEU A 2 -5.54 9.96 12.93
C LEU A 2 -6.56 9.87 11.80
N LYS A 3 -6.97 11.02 11.26
CA LYS A 3 -7.88 11.13 10.11
C LYS A 3 -7.04 11.05 8.84
N LEU A 4 -7.28 10.05 7.98
CA LEU A 4 -6.69 9.97 6.65
C LEU A 4 -7.52 10.86 5.71
N ALA A 5 -7.42 12.18 5.88
CA ALA A 5 -8.14 13.13 5.05
C ALA A 5 -7.45 13.26 3.68
N THR A 6 -7.79 12.37 2.74
CA THR A 6 -7.27 12.36 1.36
C THR A 6 -8.38 12.66 0.37
N GLU A 7 -9.04 13.82 0.50
CA GLU A 7 -9.96 14.28 -0.55
C GLU A 7 -9.20 15.14 -1.55
N GLY A 8 -9.54 15.02 -2.83
CA GLY A 8 -8.87 15.80 -3.86
C GLY A 8 -9.34 15.47 -5.26
N GLU A 9 -8.96 16.33 -6.21
CA GLU A 9 -9.12 16.10 -7.64
C GLU A 9 -7.75 15.88 -8.28
N PHE A 10 -7.65 14.87 -9.13
CA PHE A 10 -6.42 14.44 -9.77
C PHE A 10 -6.63 14.34 -11.28
N GLN A 11 -5.67 14.82 -12.07
CA GLN A 11 -5.78 14.75 -13.53
C GLN A 11 -5.70 13.31 -14.04
N THR A 12 -4.84 12.49 -13.44
CA THR A 12 -4.62 11.09 -13.84
C THR A 12 -4.81 10.15 -12.66
N LEU A 13 -5.13 8.89 -12.97
CA LEU A 13 -5.26 7.82 -11.97
C LEU A 13 -3.91 7.56 -11.27
N GLU A 14 -2.80 7.71 -11.99
CA GLU A 14 -1.45 7.54 -11.45
C GLU A 14 -1.13 8.60 -10.40
N LEU A 15 -1.45 9.87 -10.65
CA LEU A 15 -1.27 10.95 -9.67
C LEU A 15 -2.14 10.74 -8.43
N LEU A 16 -3.37 10.25 -8.61
CA LEU A 16 -4.25 9.87 -7.50
C LEU A 16 -3.59 8.78 -6.65
N TRP A 17 -3.15 7.68 -7.26
CA TRP A 17 -2.50 6.59 -6.51
C TRP A 17 -1.22 7.05 -5.82
N LYS A 18 -0.39 7.85 -6.49
CA LYS A 18 0.82 8.42 -5.91
C LYS A 18 0.50 9.24 -4.66
N HIS A 19 -0.54 10.08 -4.71
CA HIS A 19 -0.98 10.85 -3.55
C HIS A 19 -1.47 9.95 -2.41
N VAL A 20 -2.36 9.00 -2.68
CA VAL A 20 -2.90 8.11 -1.64
C VAL A 20 -1.80 7.25 -1.01
N HIS A 21 -0.88 6.72 -1.82
CA HIS A 21 0.25 5.95 -1.31
C HIS A 21 1.19 6.79 -0.46
N ASN A 22 1.48 8.04 -0.85
CA ASN A 22 2.33 8.93 -0.06
C ASN A 22 1.71 9.26 1.30
N VAL A 23 0.42 9.62 1.33
CA VAL A 23 -0.28 9.97 2.57
C VAL A 23 -0.42 8.75 3.47
N SER A 24 -0.86 7.61 2.93
CA SER A 24 -0.98 6.37 3.72
C SER A 24 0.38 5.93 4.27
N ARG A 25 1.45 5.98 3.47
CA ARG A 25 2.81 5.64 3.90
C ARG A 25 3.30 6.53 5.03
N ALA A 26 3.09 7.85 4.94
CA ALA A 26 3.48 8.79 5.99
C ALA A 26 2.79 8.49 7.33
N GLN A 27 1.59 7.91 7.28
CA GLN A 27 0.82 7.52 8.45
C GLN A 27 1.02 6.06 8.87
N GLY A 28 1.96 5.32 8.26
CA GLY A 28 2.21 3.91 8.60
C GLY A 28 1.14 2.94 8.08
N TYR A 29 0.39 3.36 7.07
CA TYR A 29 -0.68 2.61 6.43
C TYR A 29 -0.36 2.24 4.97
N THR A 30 -1.02 1.22 4.44
CA THR A 30 -0.91 0.77 3.05
C THR A 30 -2.29 0.55 2.45
N VAL A 31 -2.53 1.10 1.27
CA VAL A 31 -3.80 0.98 0.58
C VAL A 31 -3.70 0.02 -0.62
N SER A 32 -4.81 -0.61 -0.94
CA SER A 32 -5.01 -1.54 -2.05
C SER A 32 -6.40 -1.33 -2.66
N THR A 33 -6.60 -1.79 -3.89
CA THR A 33 -7.91 -1.77 -4.53
C THR A 33 -8.83 -2.82 -3.90
N LEU A 34 -9.99 -2.39 -3.40
CA LEU A 34 -11.03 -3.28 -2.88
C LEU A 34 -11.89 -3.89 -4.00
N GLY A 35 -12.13 -3.10 -5.04
CA GLY A 35 -12.92 -3.48 -6.20
C GLY A 35 -13.17 -2.29 -7.10
N SER A 36 -13.54 -2.55 -8.34
CA SER A 36 -13.98 -1.51 -9.28
C SER A 36 -15.44 -1.72 -9.63
N ASN A 37 -16.17 -0.62 -9.71
CA ASN A 37 -17.52 -0.57 -10.20
C ASN A 37 -17.49 0.17 -11.54
N VAL A 38 -17.58 -0.60 -12.62
CA VAL A 38 -17.50 -0.09 -14.00
C VAL A 38 -18.71 0.78 -14.35
N THR A 39 -19.91 0.42 -13.88
CA THR A 39 -21.14 1.16 -14.20
C THR A 39 -21.14 2.57 -13.61
N HIS A 40 -20.58 2.75 -12.42
CA HIS A 40 -20.46 4.07 -11.77
C HIS A 40 -19.09 4.74 -11.99
N ASN A 41 -18.21 4.11 -12.77
CA ASN A 41 -16.84 4.52 -13.02
C ASN A 41 -16.08 4.85 -11.72
N GLN A 42 -16.23 3.95 -10.74
CA GLN A 42 -15.78 4.11 -9.36
C GLN A 42 -14.79 3.01 -9.00
N ILE A 43 -13.73 3.37 -8.29
CA ILE A 43 -12.73 2.45 -7.77
C ILE A 43 -12.80 2.54 -6.24
N GLY A 44 -13.13 1.44 -5.60
CA GLY A 44 -13.06 1.30 -4.15
C GLY A 44 -11.60 1.08 -3.73
N ILE A 45 -11.12 1.90 -2.83
CA ILE A 45 -9.76 1.85 -2.30
C ILE A 45 -9.89 1.59 -0.79
N GLY A 46 -9.16 0.61 -0.28
CA GLY A 46 -9.19 0.24 1.13
C GLY A 46 -7.80 -0.07 1.63
N PHE A 47 -7.70 -0.41 2.92
CA PHE A 47 -6.45 -0.79 3.53
C PHE A 47 -6.01 -2.21 3.13
N ASP A 48 -4.71 -2.55 3.12
CA ASP A 48 -4.23 -3.91 2.76
C ASP A 48 -4.81 -5.02 3.67
N LYS A 49 -5.12 -4.68 4.92
CA LYS A 49 -5.79 -5.58 5.89
C LYS A 49 -7.32 -5.48 5.86
N SER A 50 -7.92 -4.85 4.84
CA SER A 50 -9.37 -4.72 4.73
C SER A 50 -10.07 -6.01 4.29
N GLY A 51 -11.35 -6.09 4.62
CA GLY A 51 -12.24 -7.22 4.36
C GLY A 51 -12.09 -8.38 5.34
N THR A 52 -12.89 -9.42 5.16
CA THR A 52 -12.89 -10.59 6.04
C THR A 52 -12.03 -11.73 5.49
N PRO A 53 -11.35 -12.49 6.37
CA PRO A 53 -10.81 -13.79 6.01
C PRO A 53 -11.94 -14.69 5.49
N ASN A 54 -11.71 -15.43 4.40
CA ASN A 54 -12.66 -16.46 3.97
C ASN A 54 -12.36 -17.74 4.77
N PRO A 55 -13.23 -18.16 5.71
CA PRO A 55 -13.00 -19.34 6.53
C PRO A 55 -13.03 -20.64 5.70
N ASN A 56 -13.72 -20.63 4.55
CA ASN A 56 -13.92 -21.79 3.70
C ASN A 56 -12.83 -21.94 2.62
N LYS A 57 -11.85 -21.02 2.57
CA LYS A 57 -10.78 -21.12 1.59
C LYS A 57 -9.74 -22.13 2.09
N SER A 58 -9.91 -23.40 1.71
CA SER A 58 -8.94 -24.45 1.97
C SER A 58 -7.61 -24.11 1.30
N SER A 59 -6.63 -23.66 2.10
CA SER A 59 -5.25 -23.51 1.64
C SER A 59 -4.43 -24.68 2.17
N SER A 60 -3.65 -25.31 1.30
CA SER A 60 -2.60 -26.26 1.71
C SER A 60 -1.48 -25.59 2.52
N LYS A 61 -1.44 -24.25 2.56
CA LYS A 61 -0.46 -23.47 3.33
C LYS A 61 -1.07 -23.08 4.69
N LYS A 62 -0.35 -23.37 5.78
CA LYS A 62 -0.66 -22.91 7.15
C LYS A 62 -0.38 -21.40 7.31
N VAL A 63 -1.07 -20.57 6.54
CA VAL A 63 -0.92 -19.11 6.60
C VAL A 63 -2.25 -18.53 7.06
N THR A 64 -2.23 -17.89 8.22
CA THR A 64 -3.37 -17.14 8.73
C THR A 64 -3.58 -15.88 7.88
N SER A 65 -4.85 -15.53 7.63
CA SER A 65 -5.18 -14.29 6.94
C SER A 65 -4.73 -13.08 7.75
N ARG A 66 -4.17 -12.07 7.08
CA ARG A 66 -3.76 -10.80 7.70
C ARG A 66 -4.88 -9.74 7.69
N LYS A 67 -6.06 -10.12 7.21
CA LYS A 67 -7.23 -9.25 7.14
C LYS A 67 -7.84 -9.07 8.52
N LEU A 68 -8.13 -7.82 8.88
CA LEU A 68 -8.66 -7.38 10.18
C LEU A 68 -10.04 -6.72 10.07
N ASP A 69 -10.71 -6.89 8.93
CA ASP A 69 -12.01 -6.27 8.64
C ASP A 69 -12.02 -4.75 8.91
N CYS A 70 -10.97 -4.07 8.45
CA CYS A 70 -10.84 -2.63 8.62
C CYS A 70 -11.94 -1.90 7.82
N PRO A 71 -12.77 -1.06 8.46
CA PRO A 71 -13.91 -0.41 7.80
C PRO A 71 -13.49 0.80 6.96
N PHE A 72 -12.23 1.22 7.05
CA PHE A 72 -11.64 2.29 6.26
C PHE A 72 -11.85 2.08 4.76
N THR A 73 -12.53 3.03 4.13
CA THR A 73 -12.85 2.97 2.70
C THR A 73 -12.80 4.35 2.06
N LEU A 74 -12.10 4.42 0.95
CA LEU A 74 -12.08 5.55 0.02
C LEU A 74 -12.72 5.12 -1.29
N TYR A 75 -13.17 6.10 -2.07
CA TYR A 75 -13.51 5.85 -3.46
C TYR A 75 -12.96 6.93 -4.37
N ALA A 76 -12.38 6.48 -5.48
CA ALA A 76 -12.05 7.35 -6.60
C ALA A 76 -13.16 7.24 -7.63
N ARG A 77 -13.64 8.36 -8.16
CA ARG A 77 -14.64 8.39 -9.24
C ARG A 77 -14.20 9.34 -10.34
N LYS A 78 -14.32 8.91 -11.59
CA LYS A 78 -14.15 9.80 -12.75
C LYS A 78 -15.53 10.18 -13.29
N TYR A 79 -15.89 11.46 -13.15
CA TYR A 79 -17.17 11.98 -13.62
C TYR A 79 -17.15 12.13 -15.14
N ALA A 80 -18.21 11.73 -15.84
CA ALA A 80 -18.26 11.80 -17.31
C ALA A 80 -18.04 13.22 -17.88
N LYS A 81 -18.43 14.26 -17.12
CA LYS A 81 -18.26 15.67 -17.49
C LYS A 81 -16.92 16.28 -17.08
N LYS A 82 -16.13 15.59 -16.25
CA LYS A 82 -14.82 16.06 -15.80
C LYS A 82 -13.73 15.17 -16.38
N THR A 83 -12.61 15.78 -16.74
CA THR A 83 -11.41 15.02 -17.13
C THR A 83 -10.66 14.47 -15.92
N THR A 84 -11.01 14.92 -14.71
CA THR A 84 -10.35 14.60 -13.44
C THR A 84 -11.00 13.44 -12.68
N PHE A 85 -10.18 12.75 -11.89
CA PHE A 85 -10.58 11.78 -10.87
C PHE A 85 -10.78 12.49 -9.55
N THR A 86 -11.95 12.31 -8.94
CA THR A 86 -12.23 12.81 -7.59
C THR A 86 -12.07 11.69 -6.59
N LEU A 87 -11.23 11.90 -5.57
CA LEU A 87 -11.06 11.02 -4.44
C LEU A 87 -11.91 11.52 -3.28
N LYS A 88 -12.69 10.63 -2.66
CA LYS A 88 -13.55 10.93 -1.52
C LYS A 88 -13.44 9.87 -0.44
N VAL A 89 -13.60 10.29 0.80
CA VAL A 89 -13.63 9.39 1.95
C VAL A 89 -15.05 8.86 2.12
N LYS A 90 -15.21 7.53 2.19
CA LYS A 90 -16.50 6.90 2.54
C LYS A 90 -16.54 6.59 4.04
N ASN A 91 -15.47 6.02 4.57
CA ASN A 91 -15.28 5.80 5.99
C ASN A 91 -13.81 6.02 6.35
N ASN A 92 -13.58 6.79 7.41
CA ASN A 92 -12.26 7.19 7.90
C ASN A 92 -11.82 6.44 9.16
N GLU A 93 -12.64 5.50 9.64
CA GLU A 93 -12.34 4.75 10.86
C GLU A 93 -11.44 3.55 10.55
N HIS A 94 -10.48 3.32 11.44
CA HIS A 94 -9.59 2.16 11.41
C HIS A 94 -9.86 1.30 12.63
N SER A 95 -9.93 -0.01 12.43
CA SER A 95 -10.06 -1.00 13.52
C SER A 95 -8.71 -1.38 14.15
N HIS A 96 -7.60 -0.79 13.68
CA HIS A 96 -6.25 -1.11 14.11
C HIS A 96 -5.34 0.12 14.04
N ASP A 97 -4.24 0.06 14.78
CA ASP A 97 -3.22 1.10 14.77
C ASP A 97 -2.37 1.07 13.49
N ALA A 98 -1.70 2.19 13.24
CA ALA A 98 -0.66 2.30 12.25
C ALA A 98 0.50 1.35 12.56
N THR A 99 1.06 0.74 11.53
CA THR A 99 2.19 -0.17 11.71
C THR A 99 3.46 0.66 11.94
N LYS A 100 4.17 0.39 13.04
CA LYS A 100 5.47 1.04 13.34
C LYS A 100 6.56 0.68 12.32
N ILE A 101 6.49 -0.53 11.76
CA ILE A 101 7.45 -1.06 10.79
C ILE A 101 6.78 -1.16 9.41
N ILE A 102 7.08 -0.20 8.55
CA ILE A 102 6.54 -0.12 7.17
C ILE A 102 6.86 -1.42 6.38
N MET A 103 8.00 -2.06 6.62
CA MET A 103 8.40 -3.32 5.96
C MET A 103 7.54 -4.54 6.31
N ASP A 104 6.69 -4.45 7.33
CA ASP A 104 5.75 -5.54 7.64
C ASP A 104 4.67 -5.66 6.54
N HIS A 105 4.39 -4.59 5.82
CA HIS A 105 3.48 -4.61 4.68
C HIS A 105 4.19 -5.12 3.41
N PRO A 106 3.64 -6.14 2.71
CA PRO A 106 4.27 -6.73 1.53
C PRO A 106 4.37 -5.74 0.37
N ALA A 107 3.42 -4.82 0.23
CA ALA A 107 3.47 -3.79 -0.80
C ALA A 107 4.71 -2.88 -0.68
N PHE A 108 5.28 -2.74 0.53
CA PHE A 108 6.53 -2.01 0.75
C PHE A 108 7.79 -2.89 0.66
N ARG A 109 7.64 -4.20 0.41
CA ARG A 109 8.76 -5.12 0.13
C ARG A 109 9.15 -5.13 -1.34
N ASN A 110 8.35 -4.50 -2.22
CA ASN A 110 8.68 -4.36 -3.63
C ASN A 110 9.98 -3.56 -3.80
N LEU A 111 10.73 -3.88 -4.86
CA LEU A 111 11.94 -3.16 -5.24
C LEU A 111 11.56 -1.84 -5.90
N ASN A 112 12.28 -0.78 -5.59
CA ASN A 112 12.20 0.46 -6.37
C ASN A 112 13.02 0.34 -7.67
N GLU A 113 12.89 1.31 -8.57
CA GLU A 113 13.60 1.28 -9.86
C GLU A 113 15.12 1.23 -9.67
N GLN A 114 15.66 2.01 -8.71
CA GLN A 114 17.10 2.00 -8.42
C GLN A 114 17.59 0.62 -7.95
N GLU A 115 16.86 -0.04 -7.06
CA GLU A 115 17.14 -1.39 -6.59
C GLU A 115 17.08 -2.40 -7.73
N THR A 116 16.10 -2.24 -8.62
CA THR A 116 15.93 -3.11 -9.79
C THR A 116 17.10 -2.96 -10.75
N SER A 117 17.52 -1.72 -11.06
CA SER A 117 18.69 -1.44 -11.89
C SER A 117 19.98 -1.97 -11.27
N GLN A 118 20.13 -1.85 -9.94
CA GLN A 118 21.30 -2.40 -9.24
C GLN A 118 21.36 -3.92 -9.30
N ILE A 119 20.22 -4.61 -9.13
CA ILE A 119 20.16 -6.06 -9.28
C ILE A 119 20.49 -6.46 -10.71
N ALA A 120 20.00 -5.72 -11.71
CA ALA A 120 20.31 -5.96 -13.12
C ALA A 120 21.81 -5.80 -13.45
N GLN A 121 22.54 -5.01 -12.66
CA GLN A 121 23.99 -4.83 -12.79
C GLN A 121 24.79 -5.91 -12.05
N ILE A 122 24.18 -6.76 -11.24
CA ILE A 122 24.85 -7.88 -10.58
C ILE A 122 24.97 -9.03 -11.60
N PRO A 123 26.19 -9.46 -11.96
CA PRO A 123 26.39 -10.64 -12.80
C PRO A 123 25.78 -11.88 -12.12
N GLU A 124 25.06 -12.72 -12.88
CA GLU A 124 24.42 -13.95 -12.39
C GLU A 124 25.40 -14.90 -11.67
N SER A 125 26.70 -14.81 -11.97
CA SER A 125 27.75 -15.64 -11.40
C SER A 125 28.30 -15.18 -10.04
N LEU A 126 28.00 -13.96 -9.59
CA LEU A 126 28.65 -13.37 -8.41
C LEU A 126 27.88 -13.54 -7.10
N LEU A 127 26.55 -13.68 -7.13
CA LEU A 127 25.74 -13.70 -5.91
C LEU A 127 24.50 -14.60 -6.03
N LEU A 128 24.28 -15.43 -5.02
CA LEU A 128 23.04 -16.18 -4.87
C LEU A 128 21.88 -15.22 -4.57
N PRO A 129 20.64 -15.52 -5.04
CA PRO A 129 19.46 -14.69 -4.75
C PRO A 129 19.26 -14.37 -3.25
N ARG A 130 19.65 -15.31 -2.37
CA ARG A 130 19.62 -15.13 -0.91
C ARG A 130 20.57 -14.02 -0.44
N GLN A 131 21.75 -13.89 -1.04
CA GLN A 131 22.74 -12.87 -0.71
C GLN A 131 22.29 -11.49 -1.22
N ILE A 132 21.73 -11.43 -2.43
CA ILE A 132 21.13 -10.21 -3.01
C ILE A 132 20.03 -9.69 -2.07
N LYS A 133 19.09 -10.57 -1.70
CA LYS A 133 18.01 -10.25 -0.76
C LYS A 133 18.53 -9.76 0.59
N ALA A 134 19.54 -10.43 1.16
CA ALA A 134 20.11 -10.04 2.45
C ALA A 134 20.76 -8.64 2.41
N LYS A 135 21.48 -8.33 1.32
CA LYS A 135 22.12 -7.02 1.11
C LYS A 135 21.08 -5.91 1.01
N LEU A 136 20.00 -6.13 0.27
CA LEU A 136 18.89 -5.18 0.13
C LEU A 136 18.17 -4.95 1.46
N CYS A 137 17.86 -6.01 2.21
CA CYS A 137 17.21 -5.89 3.52
C CYS A 137 18.07 -5.08 4.51
N ARG A 138 19.37 -5.36 4.62
CA ARG A 138 20.27 -4.62 5.51
C ARG A 138 20.35 -3.14 5.16
N ARG A 139 20.42 -2.80 3.87
CA ARG A 139 20.50 -1.39 3.44
C ARG A 139 19.23 -0.62 3.79
N ARG A 140 18.06 -1.20 3.53
CA ARG A 140 16.78 -0.58 3.93
C ARG A 140 16.68 -0.37 5.45
N GLU A 141 17.33 -1.24 6.22
CA GLU A 141 17.39 -1.11 7.66
C GLU A 141 18.33 0.02 8.14
N SER A 142 19.41 0.32 7.39
CA SER A 142 20.26 1.49 7.64
C SER A 142 19.66 2.80 7.15
N GLU A 143 18.82 2.77 6.10
CA GLU A 143 18.14 3.94 5.52
C GLU A 143 16.78 4.24 6.20
N ARG A 144 16.52 3.65 7.38
CA ARG A 144 15.27 3.87 8.12
C ARG A 144 15.08 5.37 8.38
N PRO A 145 14.01 6.00 7.88
CA PRO A 145 13.66 7.34 8.37
C PRO A 145 13.30 7.20 9.85
N VAL A 146 14.07 7.86 10.72
CA VAL A 146 13.67 8.10 12.11
C VAL A 146 12.39 8.92 12.03
N MET A 147 11.26 8.33 12.40
CA MET A 147 10.00 9.05 12.41
C MET A 147 10.04 10.08 13.54
N LEU A 148 9.56 11.29 13.24
CA LEU A 148 9.59 12.49 14.09
C LEU A 148 8.57 12.39 15.25
N GLN A 149 8.62 11.30 16.01
CA GLN A 149 7.81 11.06 17.21
C GLN A 149 8.66 10.64 18.43
N ASP A 150 9.99 10.66 18.32
CA ASP A 150 10.92 10.31 19.39
C ASP A 150 11.68 11.53 19.98
N ILE A 151 11.07 12.73 19.98
CA ILE A 151 11.56 13.90 20.74
C ILE A 151 10.39 14.58 21.45
#